data_AF-A0A7Y9L4L5-F1
#
_entry.id   AF-A0A7Y9L4L5-F1
#
_cell.length_a   1.000
_cell.length_b   1.000
_cell.length_c   1.000
_cell.angle_alpha   90.00
_cell.angle_beta   90.00
_cell.angle_gamma   90.00
#
_symmetry.space_group_name_H-M   'P 1'
#
loop_
_entity.id
_entity.type
_entity.pdbx_description
1 polymer ?
#
loop_
_entity_poly.entity_id
_entity_poly.type
_entity_poly.pdbx_seq_one_letter_code
_entity_poly.pdbx_strand_id
1 'polypeptide(L)'
;MKSLYLLPIAAFIFFASACSKTNENQPAVVLPTGNFTGQFLKIHLNPTTSKYDTSKAVLQLTMSQSTGFAVTGDTTTLHAGSYGSYAANAYYIQFVDQTYNAAKPGTKYHLQGVYNYLYNGTQLVMYVNYSDTLSLQYNFTKSN
;
A
#
# COMPACT_ATOMS: atom_id res chain seq x y z
N MET A 1 54.54 37.53 -47.89
CA MET A 1 53.26 38.10 -47.42
C MET A 1 52.15 37.13 -47.80
N LYS A 2 51.55 36.41 -46.84
CA LYS A 2 50.41 35.52 -47.07
C LYS A 2 49.34 35.84 -46.03
N SER A 3 48.18 36.21 -46.55
CA SER A 3 47.04 36.78 -45.83
C SER A 3 46.37 35.77 -44.91
N LEU A 4 45.93 36.27 -43.75
CA LEU A 4 45.01 35.64 -42.82
C LEU A 4 43.72 35.20 -43.51
N TYR A 5 43.21 34.03 -43.12
CA TYR A 5 41.78 33.74 -43.03
C TYR A 5 41.50 33.03 -41.71
N LEU A 6 41.02 33.81 -40.74
CA LEU A 6 40.36 33.40 -39.52
C LEU A 6 38.85 33.47 -39.81
N LEU A 7 38.11 32.36 -39.67
CA LEU A 7 36.68 32.38 -39.38
C LEU A 7 36.29 31.13 -38.58
N PRO A 8 35.30 31.26 -37.68
CA PRO A 8 35.22 30.55 -36.42
C PRO A 8 34.34 29.31 -36.52
N ILE A 9 34.82 28.17 -36.02
CA ILE A 9 33.96 27.04 -35.69
C ILE A 9 33.46 27.28 -34.27
N ALA A 10 32.52 28.22 -34.15
CA ALA A 10 31.82 28.55 -32.92
C ALA A 10 30.31 28.55 -33.20
N ALA A 11 29.76 27.36 -33.44
CA ALA A 11 28.32 27.13 -33.39
C ALA A 11 28.09 25.62 -33.21
N PHE A 12 27.13 25.26 -32.36
CA PHE A 12 26.72 23.91 -31.96
C PHE A 12 27.35 23.31 -30.70
N ILE A 13 27.19 24.00 -29.56
CA ILE A 13 26.85 23.32 -28.30
C ILE A 13 25.69 24.08 -27.64
N PHE A 14 24.48 23.87 -28.14
CA PHE A 14 23.24 24.25 -27.48
C PHE A 14 22.27 23.07 -27.56
N PHE A 15 22.56 21.99 -26.84
CA PHE A 15 21.54 20.99 -26.55
C PHE A 15 21.65 20.48 -25.12
N ALA A 16 20.51 20.57 -24.45
CA ALA A 16 20.10 19.84 -23.27
C ALA A 16 20.62 20.31 -21.89
N SER A 17 20.31 21.55 -21.52
CA SER A 17 19.70 21.76 -20.20
C SER A 17 18.22 21.38 -20.30
N ALA A 18 17.95 20.07 -20.39
CA ALA A 18 16.61 19.58 -20.10
C ALA A 18 16.29 20.02 -18.67
N CYS A 19 15.32 20.92 -18.52
CA CYS A 19 14.73 21.28 -17.25
C CYS A 19 14.35 19.99 -16.53
N SER A 20 15.22 19.52 -15.64
CA SER A 20 14.86 18.54 -14.64
C SER A 20 13.93 19.30 -13.70
N LYS A 21 12.62 19.22 -13.95
CA LYS A 21 11.64 19.53 -12.91
C LYS A 21 11.92 18.54 -11.80
N THR A 22 12.61 18.98 -10.77
CA THR A 22 12.52 18.33 -9.46
C THR A 22 11.03 18.28 -9.13
N ASN A 23 10.52 17.08 -8.84
CA ASN A 23 9.13 16.87 -8.47
C ASN A 23 8.89 17.46 -7.06
N GLU A 24 9.00 18.77 -6.91
CA GLU A 24 8.81 19.49 -5.64
C GLU A 24 7.33 19.59 -5.22
N ASN A 25 6.42 18.97 -5.97
CA ASN A 25 4.98 19.00 -5.73
C ASN A 25 4.36 17.59 -5.58
N GLN A 26 5.11 16.59 -5.10
CA GLN A 26 4.44 15.40 -4.57
C GLN A 26 3.86 15.75 -3.20
N PRO A 27 2.53 15.66 -3.00
CA PRO A 27 1.94 15.89 -1.68
C PRO A 27 2.59 14.93 -0.68
N ALA A 28 2.98 15.45 0.48
CA ALA A 28 3.58 14.64 1.52
C ALA A 28 2.64 13.48 1.88
N VAL A 29 3.10 12.25 1.64
CA VAL A 29 2.33 11.05 1.99
C VAL A 29 2.37 10.92 3.51
N VAL A 30 1.25 11.19 4.17
CA VAL A 30 1.11 10.93 5.61
C VAL A 30 0.94 9.43 5.78
N LEU A 31 1.98 8.77 6.30
CA LEU A 31 1.96 7.32 6.46
C LEU A 31 1.14 6.92 7.70
N PRO A 32 0.31 5.87 7.60
CA PRO A 32 -0.38 5.32 8.77
C PRO A 32 0.65 4.82 9.77
N THR A 33 0.59 5.35 10.99
CA THR A 33 1.46 5.00 12.12
C THR A 33 0.66 5.08 13.41
N GLY A 34 0.98 4.22 14.37
CA GLY A 34 0.31 4.11 15.65
C GLY A 34 -0.43 2.79 15.85
N ASN A 35 -1.24 2.74 16.89
CA ASN A 35 -2.12 1.61 17.18
C ASN A 35 -3.51 1.89 16.61
N PHE A 36 -4.15 0.84 16.11
CA PHE A 36 -5.44 0.90 15.46
C PHE A 36 -6.31 -0.25 15.96
N THR A 37 -7.60 0.03 16.14
CA THR A 37 -8.62 -1.00 16.38
C THR A 37 -9.66 -0.91 15.28
N GLY A 38 -10.08 -2.04 14.76
CA GLY A 38 -10.95 -2.04 13.60
C GLY A 38 -11.54 -3.39 13.23
N GLN A 39 -12.09 -3.45 12.03
CA GLN A 39 -12.72 -4.64 11.49
C GLN A 39 -12.08 -5.06 10.18
N PHE A 40 -11.86 -6.36 10.05
CA PHE A 40 -11.68 -7.03 8.77
C PHE A 40 -13.02 -7.55 8.27
N LEU A 41 -13.29 -7.34 6.99
CA LEU A 41 -14.45 -7.87 6.29
C LEU A 41 -14.00 -8.68 5.08
N LYS A 42 -14.49 -9.91 4.98
CA LYS A 42 -14.47 -10.73 3.78
C LYS A 42 -15.86 -10.68 3.16
N ILE A 43 -15.98 -10.08 1.99
CA ILE A 43 -17.23 -9.99 1.23
C ILE A 43 -17.08 -10.87 0.00
N HIS A 44 -17.95 -11.85 -0.17
CA HIS A 44 -17.89 -12.79 -1.29
C HIS A 44 -19.23 -12.86 -2.02
N LEU A 45 -19.23 -12.65 -3.34
CA LEU A 45 -20.40 -12.86 -4.18
C LEU A 45 -20.61 -14.36 -4.40
N ASN A 46 -21.70 -14.89 -3.89
CA ASN A 46 -22.08 -16.27 -4.11
C ASN A 46 -22.53 -16.45 -5.57
N PRO A 47 -21.83 -17.26 -6.39
CA PRO A 47 -22.12 -17.37 -7.82
C PRO A 47 -23.43 -18.13 -8.10
N THR A 48 -23.96 -18.87 -7.12
CA THR A 48 -25.21 -19.63 -7.28
C THR A 48 -26.43 -18.79 -6.92
N THR A 49 -26.32 -17.95 -5.88
CA THR A 49 -27.45 -17.17 -5.37
C THR A 49 -27.41 -15.69 -5.76
N SER A 50 -26.30 -15.22 -6.33
CA SER A 50 -26.02 -13.81 -6.63
C SER A 50 -26.16 -12.88 -5.42
N LYS A 51 -25.99 -13.42 -4.20
CA LYS A 51 -25.99 -12.67 -2.94
C LYS A 51 -24.59 -12.49 -2.41
N TYR A 52 -24.37 -11.40 -1.67
CA TYR A 52 -23.11 -11.16 -0.97
C TYR A 52 -23.10 -11.83 0.41
N ASP A 53 -22.18 -12.76 0.61
CA ASP A 53 -21.86 -13.35 1.90
C ASP A 53 -20.78 -12.49 2.57
N THR A 54 -21.03 -12.03 3.80
CA THR A 54 -20.09 -11.17 4.55
C THR A 54 -19.67 -11.84 5.86
N SER A 55 -18.37 -12.02 6.03
CA SER A 55 -17.75 -12.46 7.30
C SER A 55 -16.90 -11.33 7.88
N LYS A 56 -16.88 -11.19 9.21
CA LYS A 56 -16.16 -10.11 9.88
C LYS A 56 -15.33 -10.59 11.07
N ALA A 57 -14.22 -9.90 11.33
CA ALA A 57 -13.34 -10.09 12.48
C ALA A 57 -12.94 -8.74 13.06
N VAL A 58 -12.82 -8.67 14.39
CA VAL A 58 -12.25 -7.48 15.07
C VAL A 58 -10.75 -7.69 15.17
N LEU A 59 -9.98 -6.67 14.76
CA LEU A 59 -8.52 -6.72 14.74
C LEU A 59 -7.94 -5.52 15.50
N GLN A 60 -6.75 -5.73 16.05
CA GLN A 60 -5.84 -4.69 16.48
C GLN A 60 -4.63 -4.70 15.55
N LEU A 61 -4.25 -3.51 15.07
CA LEU A 61 -3.14 -3.30 14.14
C LEU A 61 -2.20 -2.26 14.74
N THR A 62 -0.92 -2.61 14.89
CA THR A 62 0.15 -1.66 15.24
C THR A 62 0.99 -1.42 14.01
N MET A 63 1.30 -0.16 13.71
CA MET A 63 2.13 0.24 12.58
C MET A 63 3.20 1.25 13.01
N SER A 64 4.43 0.99 12.62
CA SER A 64 5.59 1.85 12.83
C SER A 64 6.55 1.75 11.66
N GLN A 65 7.13 2.87 11.25
CA GLN A 65 8.13 2.90 10.19
C GLN A 65 9.42 2.17 10.56
N SER A 66 9.74 2.03 11.86
CA SER A 66 10.96 1.36 12.32
C SER A 66 10.79 -0.14 12.50
N THR A 67 9.60 -0.60 12.89
CA THR A 67 9.34 -2.02 13.23
C THR A 67 8.35 -2.70 12.29
N GLY A 68 7.78 -1.95 11.34
CA GLY A 68 6.78 -2.45 10.40
C GLY A 68 5.37 -2.53 11.00
N PHE A 69 4.65 -3.61 10.70
CA PHE A 69 3.27 -3.82 11.16
C PHE A 69 3.13 -5.10 11.98
N ALA A 70 2.11 -5.13 12.84
CA ALA A 70 1.67 -6.33 13.54
C ALA A 70 0.15 -6.31 13.72
N VAL A 71 -0.50 -7.44 13.42
CA VAL A 71 -1.89 -7.75 13.71
C VAL A 71 -1.90 -8.78 14.83
N THR A 72 -2.49 -8.44 15.98
CA THR A 72 -2.60 -9.34 17.14
C THR A 72 -3.96 -10.06 17.21
N GLY A 73 -4.88 -9.74 16.29
CA GLY A 73 -6.23 -10.29 16.22
C GLY A 73 -6.29 -11.66 15.54
N ASP A 74 -5.61 -12.67 16.12
CA ASP A 74 -5.79 -14.03 15.64
C ASP A 74 -7.20 -14.53 15.98
N THR A 75 -8.01 -14.76 14.95
CA THR A 75 -9.35 -15.29 15.09
C THR A 75 -9.37 -16.80 14.88
N THR A 76 -10.38 -17.46 15.41
CA THR A 76 -10.51 -18.92 15.30
C THR A 76 -10.58 -19.40 13.85
N THR A 77 -11.17 -18.61 12.93
CA THR A 77 -11.53 -19.11 11.59
C THR A 77 -11.28 -18.17 10.42
N LEU A 78 -11.12 -16.86 10.63
CA LEU A 78 -11.21 -15.90 9.51
C LEU A 78 -9.88 -15.21 9.21
N HIS A 79 -9.27 -14.59 10.20
CA HIS A 79 -8.06 -13.77 10.06
C HIS A 79 -7.01 -14.23 11.07
N ALA A 80 -5.74 -14.25 10.66
CA ALA A 80 -4.60 -14.69 11.43
C ALA A 80 -3.79 -13.50 11.95
N GLY A 81 -3.10 -13.71 13.08
CA GLY A 81 -2.02 -12.81 13.46
C GLY A 81 -0.94 -12.75 12.36
N SER A 82 -0.52 -11.55 12.01
CA SER A 82 0.43 -11.30 10.93
C SER A 82 1.38 -10.18 11.30
N TYR A 83 2.65 -10.28 10.92
CA TYR A 83 3.63 -9.22 11.17
C TYR A 83 4.65 -9.14 10.04
N GLY A 84 5.23 -7.97 9.84
CA GLY A 84 6.24 -7.78 8.81
C GLY A 84 6.44 -6.31 8.47
N SER A 85 6.77 -6.02 7.22
CA SER A 85 7.06 -4.65 6.77
C SER A 85 5.91 -4.09 5.95
N TYR A 86 5.79 -2.77 5.93
CA TYR A 86 4.85 -2.08 5.04
C TYR A 86 5.50 -0.85 4.41
N ALA A 87 4.97 -0.45 3.26
CA ALA A 87 5.30 0.79 2.59
C ALA A 87 4.03 1.33 1.95
N ALA A 88 3.90 2.66 1.85
CA ALA A 88 2.78 3.27 1.15
C ALA A 88 3.23 4.47 0.32
N ASN A 89 2.44 4.77 -0.70
CA ASN A 89 2.54 6.01 -1.47
C ASN A 89 1.16 6.71 -1.50
N ALA A 90 0.95 7.64 -2.42
CA ALA A 90 -0.31 8.37 -2.52
C ALA A 90 -1.54 7.52 -2.92
N TYR A 91 -1.35 6.29 -3.42
CA TYR A 91 -2.42 5.48 -4.02
C TYR A 91 -2.63 4.14 -3.32
N TYR A 92 -1.55 3.49 -2.90
CA TYR A 92 -1.60 2.16 -2.34
C TYR A 92 -0.70 2.00 -1.12
N ILE A 93 -1.05 1.02 -0.31
CA ILE A 93 -0.23 0.50 0.80
C ILE A 93 0.06 -0.97 0.51
N GLN A 94 1.31 -1.36 0.72
CA GLN A 94 1.79 -2.71 0.53
C GLN A 94 2.26 -3.28 1.86
N PHE A 95 1.91 -4.54 2.10
CA PHE A 95 2.34 -5.33 3.25
C PHE A 95 3.13 -6.56 2.79
N VAL A 96 4.29 -6.76 3.41
CA VAL A 96 5.12 -7.96 3.27
C VAL A 96 5.04 -8.72 4.58
N ASP A 97 4.18 -9.74 4.63
CA ASP A 97 3.93 -10.55 5.82
C ASP A 97 4.97 -11.67 5.95
N GLN A 98 5.60 -11.76 7.13
CA GLN A 98 6.58 -12.78 7.47
C GLN A 98 5.94 -14.04 8.05
N THR A 99 4.68 -14.00 8.47
CA THR A 99 3.95 -15.18 8.97
C THR A 99 3.23 -15.92 7.85
N TYR A 100 3.01 -15.28 6.70
CA TYR A 100 2.40 -15.90 5.54
C TYR A 100 3.38 -16.84 4.81
N ASN A 101 2.95 -18.08 4.57
CA ASN A 101 3.70 -19.05 3.79
C ASN A 101 2.92 -19.43 2.52
N ALA A 102 3.37 -18.93 1.36
CA ALA A 102 2.73 -19.23 0.08
C ALA A 102 2.76 -20.72 -0.31
N ALA A 103 3.77 -21.48 0.15
CA ALA A 103 3.86 -22.92 -0.10
C ALA A 103 2.93 -23.75 0.81
N LYS A 104 2.43 -23.14 1.90
CA LYS A 104 1.46 -23.73 2.82
C LYS A 104 0.42 -22.67 3.18
N PRO A 105 -0.41 -22.24 2.22
CA PRO A 105 -1.37 -21.17 2.46
C PRO A 105 -2.29 -21.58 3.61
N GLY A 106 -2.31 -20.78 4.67
CA GLY A 106 -3.17 -21.00 5.81
C GLY A 106 -4.66 -20.93 5.44
N THR A 107 -5.52 -21.42 6.32
CA THR A 107 -6.99 -21.31 6.17
C THR A 107 -7.53 -19.92 6.49
N LYS A 108 -6.72 -19.08 7.14
CA LYS A 108 -7.05 -17.74 7.59
C LYS A 108 -6.41 -16.69 6.68
N TYR A 109 -7.05 -15.53 6.57
CA TYR A 109 -6.49 -14.37 5.88
C TYR A 109 -5.39 -13.72 6.71
N HIS A 110 -4.39 -13.21 6.01
CA HIS A 110 -3.30 -12.43 6.57
C HIS A 110 -3.35 -11.02 5.98
N LEU A 111 -2.80 -10.03 6.67
CA LEU A 111 -2.58 -8.70 6.10
C LEU A 111 -1.32 -8.74 5.22
N GLN A 112 -1.50 -9.02 3.93
CA GLN A 112 -0.40 -9.19 2.97
C GLN A 112 -0.77 -8.69 1.57
N GLY A 113 0.22 -8.24 0.81
CA GLY A 113 0.03 -7.76 -0.56
C GLY A 113 -0.31 -6.27 -0.64
N VAL A 114 -0.85 -5.85 -1.78
CA VAL A 114 -1.12 -4.44 -2.10
C VAL A 114 -2.60 -4.15 -1.94
N TYR A 115 -2.91 -3.05 -1.25
CA TYR A 115 -4.25 -2.56 -1.01
C TYR A 115 -4.39 -1.13 -1.51
N ASN A 116 -5.55 -0.82 -2.08
CA ASN A 116 -5.99 0.57 -2.15
C ASN A 116 -6.26 1.04 -0.72
N TYR A 117 -5.94 2.29 -0.40
CA TYR A 117 -6.18 2.81 0.94
C TYR A 117 -6.54 4.28 0.97
N LEU A 118 -7.15 4.67 2.08
CA LEU A 118 -7.34 6.05 2.49
C LEU A 118 -6.90 6.16 3.95
N TYR A 119 -6.11 7.19 4.24
CA TYR A 119 -5.71 7.53 5.60
C TYR A 119 -5.81 9.04 5.82
N ASN A 120 -6.53 9.44 6.88
CA ASN A 120 -6.77 10.84 7.22
C ASN A 120 -6.11 11.26 8.56
N GLY A 121 -5.18 10.45 9.08
CA GLY A 121 -4.57 10.68 10.40
C GLY A 121 -5.25 9.92 11.54
N THR A 122 -6.54 9.59 11.39
CA THR A 122 -7.34 8.90 12.43
C THR A 122 -7.97 7.62 11.92
N GLN A 123 -8.42 7.58 10.68
CA GLN A 123 -9.03 6.40 10.06
C GLN A 123 -8.13 5.86 8.97
N LEU A 124 -7.89 4.55 9.00
CA LEU A 124 -7.21 3.80 7.95
C LEU A 124 -8.22 2.82 7.34
N VAL A 125 -8.58 3.06 6.08
CA VAL A 125 -9.45 2.16 5.31
C VAL A 125 -8.62 1.54 4.20
N MET A 126 -8.66 0.23 4.06
CA MET A 126 -7.92 -0.51 3.04
C MET A 126 -8.81 -1.53 2.36
N TYR A 127 -8.64 -1.74 1.06
CA TYR A 127 -9.35 -2.81 0.35
C TYR A 127 -8.59 -3.35 -0.86
N VAL A 128 -8.90 -4.60 -1.19
CA VAL A 128 -8.46 -5.28 -2.41
C VAL A 128 -9.60 -6.17 -2.91
N ASN A 129 -9.75 -6.24 -4.23
CA ASN A 129 -10.74 -7.08 -4.89
C ASN A 129 -10.03 -8.17 -5.70
N TYR A 130 -10.55 -9.39 -5.66
CA TYR A 130 -10.06 -10.54 -6.40
C TYR A 130 -11.18 -11.09 -7.29
N SER A 131 -10.88 -11.20 -8.59
CA SER A 131 -11.70 -11.90 -9.59
C SER A 131 -13.20 -11.54 -9.56
N ASP A 132 -13.51 -10.27 -9.28
CA ASP A 132 -14.85 -9.67 -9.19
C ASP A 132 -15.80 -10.27 -8.13
N THR A 133 -15.41 -11.36 -7.47
CA THR A 133 -16.26 -12.12 -6.55
C THR A 133 -15.83 -11.99 -5.10
N LEU A 134 -14.61 -11.54 -4.81
CA LEU A 134 -14.10 -11.42 -3.44
C LEU A 134 -13.55 -10.02 -3.19
N SER A 135 -14.02 -9.39 -2.11
CA SER A 135 -13.45 -8.15 -1.57
C SER A 135 -12.96 -8.40 -0.15
N LEU A 136 -11.71 -8.01 0.11
CA LEU A 136 -11.15 -7.97 1.46
C LEU A 136 -11.04 -6.50 1.86
N GLN A 137 -11.67 -6.14 2.98
CA GLN A 137 -11.70 -4.78 3.47
C GLN A 137 -11.24 -4.70 4.91
N TYR A 138 -10.57 -3.61 5.23
CA TYR A 138 -10.11 -3.27 6.57
C TYR A 138 -10.57 -1.85 6.90
N ASN A 139 -11.25 -1.70 8.03
CA ASN A 139 -11.73 -0.41 8.52
C ASN A 139 -11.19 -0.21 9.94
N PHE A 140 -10.15 0.61 10.06
CA PHE A 140 -9.41 0.85 11.28
C PHE A 140 -9.57 2.28 11.76
N THR A 141 -9.71 2.43 13.09
CA THR A 141 -9.64 3.71 13.78
C THR A 141 -8.42 3.70 14.67
N LYS A 142 -7.61 4.76 14.59
CA LYS A 142 -6.43 4.96 15.41
C LYS A 142 -6.86 5.04 16.87
N SER A 143 -6.23 4.22 17.70
CA SER A 143 -6.37 4.28 19.15
C SER A 143 -5.66 5.53 19.67
N ASN A 144 -6.27 6.20 20.65
CA ASN A 144 -5.68 7.36 21.33
C ASN A 144 -4.37 6.99 22.04
#